data_AF-A0A351KY18-F1
#
_entry.id   AF-A0A351KY18-F1
#
_cell.length_a   1.000
_cell.length_b   1.000
_cell.length_c   1.000
_cell.angle_alpha   90.00
_cell.angle_beta   90.00
_cell.angle_gamma   90.00
#
_symmetry.space_group_name_H-M   'P 1'
#
loop_
_entity.id
_entity.type
_entity.pdbx_description
1 polymer ?
#
loop_
_entity_poly.entity_id
_entity_poly.type
_entity_poly.pdbx_seq_one_letter_code
_entity_poly.pdbx_strand_id
1 'polypeptide(L)'
;MDNLQAERIESLKAGILAAFCLLVADGLATLFNQVVLVRQFEPLASLALSTSLSLLAEFAIACISGFVFGITYRYAIRSDDNSHLGDGAVFAFGLVRGLAQLETGLNYPAVLWSSAVLGVESLVLFAIARYILDWAIANRWVKSLK
;
A
#
# COMPACT_ATOMS: atom_id res chain seq x y z
N MET A 1 -14.34 29.10 10.07
CA MET A 1 -14.60 27.72 10.52
C MET A 1 -14.92 26.77 9.35
N ASP A 2 -15.44 27.26 8.22
CA ASP A 2 -15.78 26.43 7.04
C ASP A 2 -14.58 25.75 6.36
N ASN A 3 -13.39 26.35 6.43
CA ASN A 3 -12.18 25.81 5.77
C ASN A 3 -11.70 24.48 6.39
N LEU A 4 -11.81 24.31 7.71
CA LEU A 4 -11.31 23.11 8.40
C LEU A 4 -12.14 21.87 8.08
N GLN A 5 -13.46 22.03 7.94
CA GLN A 5 -14.34 20.90 7.61
C GLN A 5 -14.13 20.45 6.16
N ALA A 6 -13.93 21.39 5.23
CA ALA A 6 -13.61 21.08 3.84
C ALA A 6 -12.25 20.34 3.71
N GLU A 7 -11.22 20.77 4.44
CA GLU A 7 -9.92 20.09 4.44
C GLU A 7 -10.03 18.63 4.94
N ARG A 8 -10.82 18.39 5.98
CA ARG A 8 -11.07 17.04 6.54
C ARG A 8 -11.76 16.11 5.55
N ILE A 9 -12.78 16.59 4.85
CA ILE A 9 -13.53 15.80 3.85
C ILE A 9 -12.62 15.39 2.70
N GLU A 10 -11.80 16.31 2.20
CA GLU A 10 -10.89 16.02 1.10
C GLU A 10 -9.77 15.03 1.53
N SER A 11 -9.32 15.07 2.79
CA SER A 11 -8.33 14.10 3.30
C SER A 11 -8.95 12.74 3.49
N LEU A 12 -10.21 12.69 3.95
CA LEU A 12 -10.97 11.45 4.02
C LEU A 12 -11.14 10.83 2.63
N LYS A 13 -11.43 11.64 1.61
CA LYS A 13 -11.53 11.18 0.22
C LYS A 13 -10.22 10.61 -0.31
N ALA A 14 -9.09 11.29 -0.05
CA ALA A 14 -7.76 10.80 -0.41
C ALA A 14 -7.44 9.47 0.29
N GLY A 15 -7.73 9.37 1.59
CA GLY A 15 -7.56 8.13 2.36
C GLY A 15 -8.42 6.98 1.81
N ILE A 16 -9.72 7.21 1.57
CA ILE A 16 -10.62 6.19 1.02
C ILE A 16 -10.15 5.72 -0.36
N LEU A 17 -9.73 6.65 -1.23
CA LEU A 17 -9.23 6.31 -2.56
C LEU A 17 -7.97 5.46 -2.48
N ALA A 18 -7.00 5.85 -1.65
CA ALA A 18 -5.77 5.10 -1.46
C ALA A 18 -6.02 3.73 -0.81
N ALA A 19 -6.94 3.63 0.16
CA ALA A 19 -7.34 2.38 0.78
C ALA A 19 -7.97 1.42 -0.25
N PHE A 20 -8.90 1.91 -1.06
CA PHE A 20 -9.53 1.11 -2.11
C PHE A 20 -8.52 0.67 -3.16
N CYS A 21 -7.62 1.56 -3.56
CA CYS A 21 -6.53 1.24 -4.48
C CYS A 21 -5.62 0.13 -3.93
N LEU A 22 -5.17 0.27 -2.68
CA LEU A 22 -4.32 -0.73 -2.05
C LEU A 22 -5.06 -2.05 -1.88
N LEU A 23 -6.33 -2.05 -1.51
CA LEU A 23 -7.15 -3.26 -1.43
C LEU A 23 -7.21 -4.01 -2.77
N VAL A 24 -7.46 -3.29 -3.86
CA VAL A 24 -7.54 -3.88 -5.21
C VAL A 24 -6.17 -4.39 -5.66
N ALA A 25 -5.12 -3.60 -5.46
CA ALA A 25 -3.77 -3.96 -5.86
C ALA A 25 -3.24 -5.17 -5.07
N ASP A 26 -3.46 -5.18 -3.75
CA ASP A 26 -3.12 -6.28 -2.84
C ASP A 26 -3.90 -7.54 -3.22
N GLY A 27 -5.22 -7.44 -3.48
CA GLY A 27 -6.00 -8.58 -3.94
C GLY A 27 -5.57 -9.15 -5.29
N LEU A 28 -5.17 -8.30 -6.25
CA LEU A 28 -4.60 -8.76 -7.52
C LEU A 28 -3.24 -9.44 -7.32
N ALA A 29 -2.42 -8.92 -6.42
CA ALA A 29 -1.11 -9.48 -6.12
C ALA A 29 -1.22 -10.82 -5.37
N THR A 30 -2.13 -10.95 -4.39
CA THR A 30 -2.48 -12.22 -3.75
C THR A 30 -2.97 -13.25 -4.77
N LEU A 31 -3.84 -12.87 -5.71
CA LEU A 31 -4.30 -13.75 -6.79
C LEU A 31 -3.15 -14.20 -7.69
N PHE A 32 -2.28 -13.26 -8.08
CA PHE A 32 -1.10 -13.57 -8.89
C PHE A 32 -0.15 -14.53 -8.17
N ASN A 33 0.08 -14.29 -6.88
CA ASN A 33 0.92 -15.13 -6.03
C ASN A 33 0.36 -16.56 -5.93
N GLN A 34 -0.94 -16.72 -5.71
CA GLN A 34 -1.60 -18.02 -5.61
C GLN A 34 -1.63 -18.81 -6.94
N VAL A 35 -1.84 -18.12 -8.07
CA VAL A 35 -1.99 -18.77 -9.38
C VAL A 35 -0.63 -19.06 -10.03
N VAL A 36 0.32 -18.14 -9.92
CA VAL A 36 1.58 -18.18 -10.67
C VAL A 36 2.74 -18.61 -9.79
N LEU A 37 3.01 -17.88 -8.70
CA LEU A 37 4.24 -18.08 -7.91
C LEU A 37 4.21 -19.39 -7.12
N VAL A 38 3.10 -19.69 -6.44
CA VAL A 38 2.92 -20.94 -5.67
C VAL A 38 3.01 -22.17 -6.58
N ARG A 39 2.56 -22.08 -7.83
CA ARG A 39 2.59 -23.21 -8.77
C ARG A 39 3.94 -23.42 -9.45
N GLN A 40 4.73 -22.36 -9.64
CA GLN A 40 6.00 -22.43 -10.34
C GLN A 40 7.20 -22.60 -9.40
N PHE A 41 7.08 -22.24 -8.12
CA PHE A 41 8.18 -22.27 -7.17
C PHE A 41 7.78 -22.91 -5.84
N GLU A 42 8.27 -24.13 -5.60
CA GLU A 42 8.21 -24.86 -4.32
C GLU A 42 8.54 -24.02 -3.08
N PRO A 43 9.61 -23.19 -3.03
CA PRO A 43 9.93 -22.39 -1.85
C PRO A 43 8.93 -21.26 -1.56
N LEU A 44 8.01 -20.96 -2.48
CA LEU A 44 6.92 -20.00 -2.28
C LEU A 44 5.59 -20.65 -1.89
N ALA A 45 5.54 -21.96 -1.66
CA ALA A 45 4.31 -22.64 -1.24
C ALA A 45 3.71 -22.05 0.06
N SER A 46 4.55 -21.43 0.90
CA SER A 46 4.10 -20.76 2.13
C SER A 46 3.31 -19.46 1.90
N LEU A 47 3.30 -18.91 0.67
CA LEU A 47 2.43 -17.78 0.29
C LEU A 47 0.97 -18.19 0.10
N ALA A 48 0.66 -19.49 0.09
CA ALA A 48 -0.70 -19.97 -0.04
C ALA A 48 -1.52 -19.61 1.21
N LEU A 49 -2.38 -18.60 1.09
CA LEU A 49 -3.39 -18.33 2.11
C LEU A 49 -4.44 -19.43 2.12
N SER A 50 -4.40 -20.24 3.18
CA SER A 50 -5.29 -21.39 3.36
C SER A 50 -6.59 -21.06 4.10
N THR A 51 -6.64 -19.93 4.82
CA THR A 51 -7.73 -19.60 5.75
C THR A 51 -8.40 -18.28 5.40
N SER A 52 -9.73 -18.26 5.42
CA SER A 52 -10.55 -17.07 5.18
C SER A 52 -10.24 -15.92 6.15
N LEU A 53 -9.86 -16.24 7.38
CA LEU A 53 -9.46 -15.26 8.40
C LEU A 53 -8.15 -14.55 8.06
N SER A 54 -7.18 -15.28 7.47
CA SER A 54 -5.90 -14.71 7.05
C SER A 54 -6.09 -13.73 5.90
N LEU A 55 -6.96 -14.06 4.91
CA LEU A 55 -7.30 -13.15 3.82
C LEU A 55 -8.00 -11.89 4.34
N LEU A 56 -8.93 -12.06 5.28
CA LEU A 56 -9.63 -10.91 5.88
C LEU A 56 -8.65 -9.98 6.63
N ALA A 57 -7.69 -10.56 7.37
CA ALA A 57 -6.67 -9.78 8.07
C ALA A 57 -5.74 -9.05 7.10
N GLU A 58 -5.29 -9.71 6.03
CA GLU A 58 -4.45 -9.11 4.99
C GLU A 58 -5.15 -7.92 4.33
N PHE A 59 -6.40 -8.10 3.89
CA PHE A 59 -7.19 -7.01 3.32
C PHE A 59 -7.46 -5.88 4.31
N ALA A 60 -7.69 -6.18 5.58
CA ALA A 60 -7.86 -5.15 6.61
C ALA A 60 -6.57 -4.34 6.80
N ILE A 61 -5.41 -5.00 6.84
CA ILE A 61 -4.10 -4.35 6.95
C ILE A 61 -3.83 -3.50 5.71
N ALA A 62 -4.11 -4.00 4.50
CA ALA A 62 -3.93 -3.25 3.26
C ALA A 62 -4.82 -2.00 3.22
N CYS A 63 -6.10 -2.14 3.59
CA CYS A 63 -7.03 -1.01 3.69
C CYS A 63 -6.56 0.06 4.68
N ILE A 64 -6.20 -0.33 5.90
CA ILE A 64 -5.75 0.62 6.94
C ILE A 64 -4.45 1.29 6.50
N SER A 65 -3.50 0.51 5.98
CA SER A 65 -2.21 1.02 5.51
C SER A 65 -2.39 2.01 4.36
N GLY A 66 -3.27 1.70 3.41
CA GLY A 66 -3.58 2.61 2.30
C GLY A 66 -4.33 3.85 2.73
N PHE A 67 -5.25 3.72 3.69
CA PHE A 67 -5.96 4.84 4.25
C PHE A 67 -5.01 5.85 4.90
N VAL A 68 -4.13 5.37 5.78
CA VAL A 68 -3.13 6.20 6.46
C VAL A 68 -2.17 6.81 5.43
N PHE A 69 -1.68 6.01 4.49
CA PHE A 69 -0.81 6.49 3.40
C PHE A 69 -1.47 7.61 2.61
N GLY A 70 -2.71 7.46 2.16
CA GLY A 70 -3.40 8.47 1.35
C GLY A 70 -3.60 9.80 2.07
N ILE A 71 -3.93 9.74 3.37
CA ILE A 71 -4.02 10.94 4.21
C ILE A 71 -2.64 11.60 4.32
N THR A 72 -1.61 10.84 4.72
CA THR A 72 -0.26 11.36 4.91
C THR A 72 0.33 11.91 3.62
N TYR A 73 0.15 11.21 2.50
CA TYR A 73 0.63 11.61 1.19
C TYR A 73 0.06 12.97 0.79
N ARG A 74 -1.26 13.18 0.95
CA ARG A 74 -1.90 14.47 0.66
C ARG A 74 -1.30 15.63 1.46
N TYR A 75 -0.99 15.41 2.74
CA TYR A 75 -0.34 16.45 3.56
C TYR A 75 1.13 16.66 3.19
N ALA A 76 1.83 15.62 2.74
CA ALA A 76 3.24 15.71 2.35
C ALA A 76 3.43 16.57 1.09
N ILE A 77 2.56 16.49 0.09
CA ILE A 77 2.72 17.19 -1.20
C ILE A 77 2.08 18.59 -1.16
N ARG A 78 1.68 19.07 0.03
CA ARG A 78 0.98 20.34 0.21
C ARG A 78 1.83 21.56 -0.16
N SER A 79 3.16 21.48 -0.15
CA SER A 79 4.00 22.68 -0.11
C SER A 79 5.21 22.73 -1.02
N ASP A 80 5.56 21.65 -1.73
CA ASP A 80 6.77 21.60 -2.55
C ASP A 80 6.52 20.90 -3.90
N ASP A 81 6.94 21.53 -5.00
CA ASP A 81 6.96 20.94 -6.36
C ASP A 81 8.04 19.83 -6.49
N ASN A 82 8.68 19.46 -5.38
CA ASN A 82 9.75 18.49 -5.35
C ASN A 82 9.18 17.06 -5.37
N SER A 83 9.22 16.43 -6.55
CA SER A 83 8.75 15.05 -6.79
C SER A 83 9.38 14.01 -5.85
N HIS A 84 10.56 14.31 -5.30
CA HIS A 84 11.30 13.46 -4.36
C HIS A 84 10.57 13.25 -3.02
N LEU A 85 9.73 14.20 -2.59
CA LEU A 85 9.01 14.08 -1.32
C LEU A 85 7.99 12.94 -1.36
N GLY A 86 7.31 12.80 -2.50
CA GLY A 86 6.39 11.69 -2.71
C GLY A 86 7.12 10.35 -2.78
N ASP A 87 8.32 10.31 -3.38
CA ASP A 87 9.09 9.06 -3.50
C ASP A 87 9.52 8.60 -2.11
N GLY A 88 9.99 9.54 -1.28
CA GLY A 88 10.28 9.31 0.13
C GLY A 88 9.09 8.76 0.91
N ALA A 89 7.87 9.25 0.66
CA ALA A 89 6.66 8.72 1.31
C ALA A 89 6.37 7.27 0.89
N VAL A 90 6.48 6.95 -0.40
CA VAL A 90 6.32 5.57 -0.89
C VAL A 90 7.36 4.64 -0.28
N PHE A 91 8.63 5.07 -0.29
CA PHE A 91 9.71 4.30 0.32
C PHE A 91 9.51 4.12 1.82
N ALA A 92 9.10 5.15 2.57
CA ALA A 92 8.89 5.04 4.00
C ALA A 92 7.80 4.00 4.35
N PHE A 93 6.63 4.10 3.72
CA PHE A 93 5.54 3.17 3.99
C PHE A 93 5.82 1.76 3.45
N GLY A 94 6.36 1.66 2.24
CA GLY A 94 6.67 0.37 1.63
C GLY A 94 7.83 -0.35 2.30
N LEU A 95 8.90 0.35 2.72
CA LEU A 95 9.99 -0.26 3.48
C LEU A 95 9.55 -0.65 4.88
N VAL A 96 8.77 0.18 5.59
CA VAL A 96 8.29 -0.20 6.94
C VAL A 96 7.41 -1.46 6.86
N ARG A 97 6.49 -1.54 5.90
CA ARG A 97 5.67 -2.75 5.69
C ARG A 97 6.52 -3.94 5.23
N GLY A 98 7.40 -3.74 4.26
CA GLY A 98 8.19 -4.81 3.66
C GLY A 98 9.30 -5.35 4.56
N LEU A 99 9.97 -4.49 5.33
CA LEU A 99 10.95 -4.92 6.32
C LEU A 99 10.31 -5.67 7.48
N ALA A 100 9.10 -5.30 7.90
CA ALA A 100 8.37 -6.07 8.91
C ALA A 100 8.05 -7.50 8.41
N GLN A 101 7.72 -7.65 7.12
CA GLN A 101 7.53 -8.97 6.50
C GLN A 101 8.86 -9.72 6.33
N LEU A 102 9.95 -9.01 6.04
CA LEU A 102 11.28 -9.62 5.95
C LEU A 102 11.78 -10.10 7.31
N GLU A 103 11.50 -9.35 8.39
CA GLU A 103 11.84 -9.72 9.76
C GLU A 103 11.20 -11.06 10.15
N THR A 104 9.94 -11.30 9.78
CA THR A 104 9.32 -12.62 10.00
C THR A 104 10.03 -13.71 9.19
N GLY A 105 10.48 -13.41 7.98
CA GLY A 105 11.28 -14.30 7.14
C GLY A 105 12.65 -14.65 7.72
N LEU A 106 13.29 -13.70 8.41
CA LEU A 106 14.59 -13.92 9.06
C LEU A 106 14.47 -14.80 10.30
N ASN A 107 13.36 -14.69 11.04
CA ASN A 107 13.07 -15.55 12.18
C ASN A 107 12.68 -16.98 11.77
N TYR A 108 12.13 -17.15 10.56
CA TYR A 108 11.68 -18.44 10.03
C TYR A 108 12.25 -18.68 8.62
N PRO A 109 13.42 -19.34 8.50
CA PRO A 109 14.15 -19.45 7.23
C PRO A 109 13.36 -20.17 6.12
N ALA A 110 12.38 -21.00 6.48
CA ALA A 110 11.49 -21.66 5.53
C ALA A 110 10.60 -20.70 4.73
N VAL A 111 10.37 -19.47 5.25
CA VAL A 111 9.53 -18.45 4.60
C VAL A 111 10.33 -17.22 4.17
N LEU A 112 11.66 -17.25 4.25
CA LEU A 112 12.51 -16.10 3.93
C LEU A 112 12.27 -15.57 2.50
N TRP A 113 12.21 -16.47 1.52
CA TRP A 113 12.04 -16.11 0.11
C TRP A 113 10.65 -15.52 -0.15
N SER A 114 9.62 -16.15 0.42
CA SER A 114 8.24 -15.69 0.46
C SER A 114 8.11 -14.28 1.07
N SER A 115 8.73 -14.05 2.22
CA SER A 115 8.77 -12.76 2.90
C SER A 115 9.48 -11.68 2.11
N ALA A 116 10.58 -12.01 1.42
CA ALA A 116 11.30 -11.06 0.58
C ALA A 116 10.45 -10.59 -0.62
N VAL A 117 9.71 -11.51 -1.24
CA VAL A 117 8.80 -11.20 -2.35
C VAL A 117 7.66 -10.29 -1.88
N LEU A 118 7.03 -10.60 -0.75
CA LEU A 118 6.00 -9.74 -0.14
C LEU A 118 6.54 -8.35 0.21
N GLY A 119 7.82 -8.27 0.63
CA GLY A 119 8.47 -6.99 0.91
C GLY A 119 8.64 -6.12 -0.32
N VAL A 120 9.03 -6.70 -1.45
CA VAL A 120 9.10 -5.99 -2.74
C VAL A 120 7.71 -5.62 -3.22
N GLU A 121 6.74 -6.52 -3.09
CA GLU A 121 5.34 -6.30 -3.43
C GLU A 121 4.79 -5.10 -2.67
N SER A 122 5.10 -4.97 -1.38
CA SER A 122 4.69 -3.81 -0.57
C SER A 122 5.14 -2.48 -1.17
N LEU A 123 6.39 -2.38 -1.67
CA LEU A 123 6.88 -1.16 -2.33
C LEU A 123 6.10 -0.86 -3.62
N VAL A 124 5.82 -1.89 -4.43
CA VAL A 124 5.04 -1.78 -5.67
C VAL A 124 3.62 -1.31 -5.37
N LEU A 125 2.98 -1.87 -4.34
CA LEU A 125 1.62 -1.51 -3.93
C LEU A 125 1.51 -0.03 -3.54
N PHE A 126 2.45 0.50 -2.74
CA PHE A 126 2.45 1.91 -2.38
C PHE A 126 2.83 2.82 -3.56
N ALA A 127 3.68 2.37 -4.48
CA ALA A 127 3.99 3.10 -5.71
C ALA A 127 2.75 3.24 -6.62
N ILE A 128 1.97 2.17 -6.76
CA ILE A 128 0.69 2.19 -7.50
C ILE A 128 -0.30 3.14 -6.81
N ALA A 129 -0.44 3.06 -5.49
CA ALA A 129 -1.32 3.94 -4.72
C ALA A 129 -0.94 5.41 -4.91
N ARG A 130 0.35 5.72 -4.91
CA ARG A 130 0.89 7.05 -5.19
C ARG A 130 0.52 7.54 -6.58
N TYR A 131 0.75 6.71 -7.61
CA TYR A 131 0.42 7.05 -8.99
C TYR A 131 -1.07 7.35 -9.17
N ILE A 132 -1.95 6.56 -8.56
CA ILE A 132 -3.41 6.77 -8.60
C ILE A 132 -3.81 8.04 -7.85
N LEU A 133 -3.16 8.33 -6.72
CA LEU A 133 -3.45 9.53 -5.94
C LEU A 133 -2.96 10.79 -6.66
N ASP A 134 -1.79 10.75 -7.29
CA ASP A 134 -1.28 11.81 -8.18
C ASP A 134 -2.24 12.06 -9.35
N TRP A 135 -2.74 11.00 -9.99
CA TRP A 135 -3.75 11.09 -11.05
C TRP A 135 -5.07 11.71 -10.53
N ALA A 136 -5.51 11.35 -9.33
CA ALA A 136 -6.72 11.91 -8.73
C ALA A 136 -6.56 13.40 -8.34
N ILE A 137 -5.37 13.81 -7.89
CA ILE A 137 -5.03 15.20 -7.62
C ILE A 137 -4.97 16.00 -8.93
N ALA A 138 -4.34 15.46 -9.98
CA ALA A 138 -4.23 16.09 -11.29
C ALA A 138 -5.61 16.33 -11.93
N ASN A 139 -6.54 15.38 -11.80
CA ASN A 139 -7.91 15.51 -12.29
C ASN A 139 -8.84 16.33 -11.37
N ARG A 140 -8.30 16.98 -10.32
CA ARG A 140 -9.04 17.74 -9.31
C ARG A 140 -10.14 16.93 -8.60
N TRP A 141 -10.05 15.61 -8.62
CA TRP A 141 -10.93 14.75 -7.83
C TRP A 141 -10.64 14.90 -6.34
N VAL A 142 -9.40 15.19 -5.98
CA VAL A 142 -9.01 15.65 -4.65
C VAL A 142 -8.34 17.00 -4.82
N LYS A 143 -8.82 18.02 -4.11
CA LYS A 143 -8.15 19.33 -4.14
C LYS A 143 -6.81 19.22 -3.40
N SER A 144 -5.72 19.52 -4.10
CA SER A 144 -4.47 19.85 -3.43
C SER A 144 -4.69 21.04 -2.50
N LEU A 145 -4.15 20.96 -1.29
CA LEU A 145 -4.24 22.01 -0.29
C LEU A 145 -3.41 23.21 -0.77
N LYS A 146 -4.08 24.27 -1.24
CA LYS A 146 -3.49 25.61 -1.37
C LYS A 146 -3.94 26.45 -0.18
#